data_AF-A0A8T3WFI7-F1
#
_entry.id   AF-A0A8T3WFI7-F1
#
_cell.length_a   1.000
_cell.length_b   1.000
_cell.length_c   1.000
_cell.angle_alpha   90.00
_cell.angle_beta   90.00
_cell.angle_gamma   90.00
#
_symmetry.space_group_name_H-M   'P 1'
#
loop_
_entity.id
_entity.type
_entity.pdbx_description
1 polymer ?
#
loop_
_entity_poly.entity_id
_entity_poly.type
_entity_poly.pdbx_seq_one_letter_code
_entity_poly.pdbx_strand_id
1 'polypeptide(L)'
;FRGGSFLDGILSTKANVDGNNATKKLTAMINKSKFKPQLRCIFLDGIAVGGFNIIDIMELNKKTKLPVIVIIRKKPDIENIKRILAKLNKKSKIKLLEKAGPVVPAGKIYIQLAGIGMEKAKEILKIACTRSHIPEAVRLSHIIASGIVDGESRGKA
;
A
#
# COMPACT_ATOMS: atom_id res chain seq x y z
N PHE A 1 -14.44 -4.21 0.10
CA PHE A 1 -14.76 -4.04 1.53
C PHE A 1 -15.61 -2.81 1.66
N ARG A 2 -16.76 -2.91 2.32
CA ARG A 2 -17.55 -1.77 2.77
C ARG A 2 -17.05 -1.36 4.15
N GLY A 3 -16.27 -0.28 4.20
CA GLY A 3 -15.52 0.08 5.40
C GLY A 3 -14.57 -1.05 5.80
N GLY A 4 -14.68 -1.53 7.03
CA GLY A 4 -13.98 -2.73 7.51
C GLY A 4 -14.91 -3.92 7.83
N SER A 5 -16.17 -3.90 7.40
CA SER A 5 -17.19 -4.84 7.93
C SER A 5 -17.60 -5.94 6.95
N PHE A 6 -17.70 -5.64 5.66
CA PHE A 6 -18.20 -6.60 4.66
C PHE A 6 -17.24 -6.73 3.48
N LEU A 7 -16.83 -7.95 3.14
CA LEU A 7 -16.00 -8.25 1.97
C LEU A 7 -16.87 -8.38 0.71
N ASP A 8 -16.68 -7.49 -0.27
CA ASP A 8 -17.41 -7.55 -1.55
C ASP A 8 -16.72 -8.38 -2.64
N GLY A 9 -15.38 -8.53 -2.56
CA GLY A 9 -14.63 -9.22 -3.60
C GLY A 9 -13.12 -9.07 -3.47
N ILE A 10 -12.42 -9.89 -4.25
CA ILE A 10 -10.97 -10.00 -4.28
C ILE A 10 -10.49 -9.78 -5.73
N LEU A 11 -9.34 -9.11 -5.86
CA LEU A 11 -8.60 -8.99 -7.12
C LEU A 11 -7.17 -9.45 -6.88
N SER A 12 -6.54 -10.01 -7.91
CA SER A 12 -5.15 -10.47 -7.85
C SER A 12 -4.37 -10.03 -9.08
N THR A 13 -3.10 -9.71 -8.88
CA THR A 13 -2.13 -9.47 -9.96
C THR A 13 -0.74 -9.92 -9.52
N LYS A 14 0.17 -10.10 -10.48
CA LYS A 14 1.57 -10.45 -10.23
C LYS A 14 2.47 -9.28 -10.62
N ALA A 15 3.40 -8.94 -9.74
CA ALA A 15 4.47 -7.97 -9.95
C ALA A 15 5.83 -8.68 -9.90
N ASN A 16 6.84 -8.10 -10.54
CA ASN A 16 8.16 -8.70 -10.58
C ASN A 16 8.86 -8.46 -9.23
N VAL A 17 9.59 -9.46 -8.72
CA VAL A 17 10.50 -9.28 -7.59
C VAL A 17 11.53 -8.22 -7.97
N ASP A 18 11.71 -7.22 -7.12
CA ASP A 18 12.64 -6.10 -7.30
C ASP A 18 12.48 -5.29 -8.60
N GLY A 19 11.37 -5.47 -9.32
CA GLY A 19 11.12 -4.86 -10.63
C GLY A 19 10.67 -3.40 -10.55
N ASN A 20 10.16 -2.87 -11.67
CA ASN A 20 9.66 -1.49 -11.80
C ASN A 20 8.18 -1.43 -12.23
N ASN A 21 7.45 -2.56 -12.11
CA ASN A 21 6.11 -2.70 -12.69
C ASN A 21 4.96 -2.64 -11.67
N ALA A 22 5.23 -2.47 -10.37
CA ALA A 22 4.19 -2.49 -9.34
C ALA A 22 3.10 -1.44 -9.59
N THR A 23 3.45 -0.17 -9.80
CA THR A 23 2.49 0.92 -10.08
C THR A 23 1.62 0.61 -11.30
N LYS A 24 2.22 0.14 -12.40
CA LYS A 24 1.52 -0.20 -13.65
C LYS A 24 0.55 -1.36 -13.43
N LYS A 25 0.98 -2.42 -12.73
CA LYS A 25 0.16 -3.61 -12.44
C LYS A 25 -1.03 -3.27 -11.54
N LEU A 26 -0.81 -2.52 -10.45
CA LEU A 26 -1.87 -2.06 -9.55
C LEU A 26 -2.87 -1.16 -10.28
N THR A 27 -2.39 -0.19 -11.05
CA THR A 27 -3.27 0.71 -11.82
C THR A 27 -4.16 -0.08 -12.79
N ALA A 28 -3.58 -1.00 -13.56
CA ALA A 28 -4.32 -1.82 -14.51
C ALA A 28 -5.35 -2.71 -13.82
N MET A 29 -4.98 -3.35 -12.70
CA MET A 29 -5.89 -4.20 -11.92
C MET A 29 -7.07 -3.40 -11.37
N ILE A 30 -6.81 -2.22 -10.80
CA ILE A 30 -7.84 -1.37 -10.19
C ILE A 30 -8.78 -0.80 -11.26
N ASN A 31 -8.25 -0.26 -12.37
CA ASN A 31 -9.07 0.40 -13.37
C ASN A 31 -9.88 -0.57 -14.25
N LYS A 32 -9.44 -1.83 -14.38
CA LYS A 32 -10.22 -2.89 -15.06
C LYS A 32 -11.29 -3.54 -14.17
N SER A 33 -11.29 -3.23 -12.88
CA SER A 33 -12.20 -3.88 -11.93
C SER A 33 -13.64 -3.37 -12.07
N LYS A 34 -14.62 -4.28 -12.04
CA LYS A 34 -16.04 -3.93 -11.88
C LYS A 34 -16.34 -3.16 -10.57
N PHE A 35 -15.49 -3.31 -9.56
CA PHE A 35 -15.65 -2.62 -8.27
C PHE A 35 -15.18 -1.16 -8.31
N LYS A 36 -14.46 -0.76 -9.37
CA LYS A 36 -13.83 0.56 -9.48
C LYS A 36 -14.75 1.74 -9.14
N PRO A 37 -16.00 1.82 -9.62
CA PRO A 37 -16.89 2.95 -9.34
C PRO A 37 -17.22 3.12 -7.84
N GLN A 38 -17.12 2.04 -7.07
CA GLN A 38 -17.48 2.02 -5.64
C GLN A 38 -16.26 2.25 -4.73
N LEU A 39 -15.04 2.16 -5.27
CA LEU A 39 -13.82 2.37 -4.49
C LEU A 39 -13.70 3.85 -4.09
N ARG A 40 -13.40 4.09 -2.82
CA ARG A 40 -13.22 5.45 -2.26
C ARG A 40 -11.78 5.75 -1.84
N CYS A 41 -10.98 4.72 -1.60
CA CYS A 41 -9.61 4.83 -1.15
C CYS A 41 -8.84 3.54 -1.48
N ILE A 42 -7.53 3.67 -1.67
CA ILE A 42 -6.58 2.55 -1.78
C ILE A 42 -5.74 2.51 -0.51
N PHE A 43 -5.61 1.34 0.10
CA PHE A 43 -4.67 1.10 1.19
C PHE A 43 -3.51 0.24 0.68
N LEU A 44 -2.28 0.56 1.10
CA LEU A 44 -1.07 -0.22 0.79
C LEU A 44 -0.35 -0.62 2.08
N ASP A 45 0.19 -1.84 2.15
CA ASP A 45 1.04 -2.30 3.26
C ASP A 45 2.50 -1.94 2.97
N GLY A 46 2.86 -0.68 3.20
CA GLY A 46 4.13 -0.11 2.76
C GLY A 46 4.16 0.32 1.28
N ILE A 47 5.27 0.94 0.89
CA ILE A 47 5.46 1.56 -0.44
C ILE A 47 6.11 0.64 -1.47
N ALA A 48 6.43 -0.61 -1.13
CA ALA A 48 7.08 -1.54 -2.02
C ALA A 48 6.49 -2.93 -1.87
N VAL A 49 6.46 -3.67 -2.98
CA VAL A 49 6.03 -5.07 -3.03
C VAL A 49 7.15 -5.92 -3.63
N GLY A 50 7.24 -7.20 -3.25
CA GLY A 50 8.26 -8.11 -3.79
C GLY A 50 9.68 -7.57 -3.65
N GLY A 51 10.03 -7.02 -2.48
CA GLY A 51 11.31 -6.37 -2.23
C GLY A 51 11.30 -4.88 -2.60
N PHE A 52 12.11 -4.49 -3.58
CA PHE A 52 12.34 -3.10 -3.99
C PHE A 52 11.48 -2.65 -5.19
N ASN A 53 10.36 -3.32 -5.48
CA ASN A 53 9.41 -2.85 -6.49
C ASN A 53 8.52 -1.73 -5.90
N ILE A 54 9.11 -0.54 -5.83
CA ILE A 54 8.49 0.65 -5.25
C ILE A 54 7.29 1.08 -6.08
N ILE A 55 6.20 1.37 -5.37
CA ILE A 55 4.95 1.91 -5.89
C ILE A 55 5.04 3.43 -5.86
N ASP A 56 4.88 4.06 -7.02
CA ASP A 56 4.71 5.50 -7.13
C ASP A 56 3.27 5.87 -6.73
N ILE A 57 3.08 6.23 -5.46
CA ILE A 57 1.74 6.50 -4.92
C ILE A 57 1.08 7.74 -5.53
N MET A 58 1.89 8.71 -6.00
CA MET A 58 1.40 9.91 -6.67
C MET A 58 0.88 9.58 -8.06
N GLU A 59 1.61 8.74 -8.81
CA GLU A 59 1.15 8.23 -10.11
C GLU A 59 -0.06 7.32 -9.95
N LEU A 60 -0.07 6.44 -8.93
CA LEU A 60 -1.21 5.59 -8.63
C LEU A 60 -2.46 6.42 -8.34
N ASN A 61 -2.36 7.44 -7.49
CA ASN A 61 -3.44 8.39 -7.25
C ASN A 61 -3.89 9.06 -8.56
N LYS A 62 -2.96 9.62 -9.34
CA LYS A 62 -3.28 10.33 -10.58
C LYS A 62 -4.02 9.46 -11.60
N LYS A 63 -3.58 8.20 -11.79
CA LYS A 63 -4.13 7.27 -12.79
C LYS A 63 -5.40 6.56 -12.34
N THR A 64 -5.58 6.39 -11.03
CA THR A 64 -6.79 5.76 -10.49
C THR A 64 -7.83 6.80 -10.08
N LYS A 65 -7.47 8.08 -9.89
CA LYS A 65 -8.35 9.10 -9.29
C LYS A 65 -8.86 8.72 -7.90
N LEU A 66 -8.12 7.85 -7.19
CA LEU A 66 -8.44 7.43 -5.83
C LEU A 66 -7.37 7.92 -4.86
N PRO A 67 -7.74 8.44 -3.69
CA PRO A 67 -6.83 8.61 -2.56
C PRO A 67 -6.01 7.34 -2.27
N VAL A 68 -4.74 7.51 -1.94
CA VAL A 68 -3.86 6.41 -1.54
C VAL A 68 -3.36 6.69 -0.12
N ILE A 69 -3.53 5.71 0.76
CA ILE A 69 -3.03 5.72 2.13
C ILE A 69 -2.09 4.52 2.30
N VAL A 70 -0.81 4.80 2.46
CA VAL A 70 0.18 3.78 2.79
C VAL A 70 0.17 3.57 4.29
N ILE A 71 0.09 2.31 4.73
CA ILE A 71 0.11 1.90 6.13
C ILE A 71 1.49 1.35 6.46
N ILE A 72 2.08 1.86 7.53
CA ILE A 72 3.42 1.49 7.96
C ILE A 72 3.39 1.20 9.46
N ARG A 73 3.65 -0.05 9.86
CA ARG A 73 3.55 -0.49 11.27
C ARG A 73 4.63 0.10 12.18
N LYS A 74 5.83 0.31 11.64
CA LYS A 74 7.00 0.80 12.37
C LYS A 74 7.67 1.90 11.57
N LYS A 75 8.12 2.96 12.25
CA LYS A 75 8.80 4.09 11.59
C LYS A 75 9.97 3.54 10.74
N PRO A 76 10.00 3.78 9.43
CA PRO A 76 11.06 3.29 8.58
C PRO A 76 12.32 4.15 8.78
N ASP A 77 13.48 3.51 8.80
CA ASP A 77 14.77 4.18 8.69
C ASP A 77 15.05 4.47 7.21
N ILE A 78 14.55 5.62 6.75
CA ILE A 78 14.66 6.05 5.35
C ILE A 78 16.13 6.19 4.93
N GLU A 79 17.01 6.63 5.83
CA GLU A 79 18.42 6.86 5.50
C GLU A 79 19.15 5.53 5.28
N ASN A 80 18.90 4.54 6.14
CA ASN A 80 19.43 3.20 5.94
C ASN A 80 18.87 2.55 4.67
N ILE A 81 17.57 2.73 4.37
CA ILE A 81 16.97 2.22 3.12
C ILE A 81 17.65 2.85 1.90
N LYS A 82 17.89 4.16 1.88
CA LYS A 82 18.61 4.85 0.80
C LYS A 82 20.03 4.31 0.64
N ARG A 83 20.73 4.08 1.75
CA ARG A 83 22.08 3.49 1.76
C ARG A 83 22.10 2.08 1.14
N ILE A 84 21.14 1.24 1.51
CA ILE A 84 21.00 -0.12 0.94
C ILE A 84 20.71 -0.03 -0.57
N LEU A 85 19.78 0.82 -0.99
CA LEU A 85 19.47 1.01 -2.41
C LEU A 85 20.68 1.51 -3.22
N ALA A 86 21.49 2.41 -2.64
CA ALA A 86 22.72 2.89 -3.25
C ALA A 86 23.74 1.76 -3.42
N LYS A 87 23.95 0.93 -2.39
CA LYS A 87 24.83 -0.26 -2.45
C LYS A 87 24.38 -1.28 -3.50
N LEU A 88 23.07 -1.43 -3.68
CA LEU A 88 22.49 -2.34 -4.67
C LEU A 88 22.41 -1.74 -6.08
N ASN A 89 23.02 -0.58 -6.34
CA ASN A 89 22.96 0.15 -7.63
C ASN A 89 21.52 0.49 -8.10
N LYS A 90 20.57 0.60 -7.16
CA LYS A 90 19.15 0.92 -7.43
C LYS A 90 18.83 2.39 -7.16
N LYS A 91 19.71 3.31 -7.55
CA LYS A 91 19.56 4.76 -7.25
C LYS A 91 18.26 5.38 -7.79
N SER A 92 17.73 4.88 -8.91
CA SER A 92 16.44 5.32 -9.47
C SER A 92 15.26 5.15 -8.50
N LYS A 93 15.35 4.20 -7.57
CA LYS A 93 14.35 3.92 -6.53
C LYS A 93 14.29 4.99 -5.46
N ILE A 94 15.40 5.68 -5.19
CA ILE A 94 15.48 6.71 -4.16
C ILE A 94 14.55 7.88 -4.50
N LYS A 95 14.49 8.28 -5.78
CA LYS A 95 13.59 9.33 -6.25
C LYS A 95 12.12 9.00 -5.98
N LEU A 96 11.74 7.73 -6.10
CA LEU A 96 10.38 7.28 -5.81
C LEU A 96 10.06 7.30 -4.31
N LEU A 97 11.03 6.95 -3.45
CA LEU A 97 10.89 7.07 -2.00
C LEU A 97 10.64 8.52 -1.59
N GLU A 98 11.42 9.44 -2.13
CA GLU A 98 11.30 10.87 -1.83
C GLU A 98 9.98 11.44 -2.33
N LYS A 99 9.55 11.03 -3.53
CA LYS A 99 8.27 11.44 -4.12
C LYS A 99 7.05 11.00 -3.31
N ALA A 100 7.15 9.93 -2.53
CA ALA A 100 6.06 9.43 -1.69
C ALA A 100 5.71 10.37 -0.52
N GLY A 101 6.53 11.41 -0.27
CA GLY A 101 6.27 12.41 0.77
C GLY A 101 6.57 11.90 2.18
N PRO A 102 6.28 12.72 3.20
CA PRO A 102 6.69 12.44 4.57
C PRO A 102 5.91 11.28 5.19
N VAL A 103 6.61 10.50 6.01
CA VAL A 103 5.99 9.48 6.87
C VAL A 103 5.50 10.17 8.14
N VAL A 104 4.18 10.21 8.33
CA VAL A 104 3.55 10.91 9.46
C VAL A 104 2.91 9.93 10.46
N PRO A 105 2.97 10.20 11.77
CA PRO A 105 2.36 9.33 12.77
C PRO A 105 0.82 9.42 12.74
N ALA A 106 0.16 8.28 12.89
CA ALA A 106 -1.29 8.15 12.96
C ALA A 106 -1.67 7.10 14.02
N GLY A 107 -1.66 7.51 15.30
CA GLY A 107 -1.87 6.58 16.41
C GLY A 107 -0.68 5.63 16.58
N LYS A 108 -0.91 4.31 16.55
CA LYS A 108 0.14 3.30 16.69
C LYS A 108 0.81 2.89 15.37
N ILE A 109 0.43 3.54 14.27
CA ILE A 109 0.99 3.31 12.94
C ILE A 109 1.52 4.63 12.37
N TYR A 110 2.21 4.53 11.23
CA TYR A 110 2.64 5.65 10.42
C TYR A 110 1.98 5.54 9.04
N ILE A 111 1.78 6.68 8.39
CA ILE A 111 1.17 6.73 7.06
C ILE A 111 1.89 7.67 6.11
N GLN A 112 1.75 7.39 4.81
CA GLN A 112 2.05 8.31 3.72
C GLN A 112 0.81 8.47 2.86
N LEU A 113 0.60 9.66 2.31
CA LEU A 113 -0.66 10.05 1.69
C LEU A 113 -0.44 10.57 0.26
N ALA A 114 -1.34 10.21 -0.64
CA ALA A 114 -1.44 10.83 -1.96
C ALA A 114 -2.89 11.17 -2.30
N GLY A 115 -3.13 12.43 -2.67
CA GLY A 115 -4.46 12.94 -3.03
C GLY A 115 -5.47 13.02 -1.89
N ILE A 116 -5.01 13.09 -0.63
CA ILE A 116 -5.85 13.22 0.56
C ILE A 116 -5.10 13.91 1.70
N GLY A 117 -5.81 14.71 2.50
CA GLY A 117 -5.28 15.34 3.72
C GLY A 117 -5.30 14.42 4.94
N MET A 118 -4.51 14.78 5.96
CA MET A 118 -4.31 13.97 7.16
C MET A 118 -5.60 13.71 7.93
N GLU A 119 -6.44 14.72 8.11
CA GLU A 119 -7.70 14.60 8.88
C GLU A 119 -8.65 13.61 8.21
N LYS A 120 -8.84 13.74 6.89
CA LYS A 120 -9.70 12.84 6.14
C LYS A 120 -9.15 11.41 6.10
N ALA A 121 -7.83 11.26 6.02
CA ALA A 121 -7.20 9.95 6.12
C ALA A 121 -7.47 9.27 7.47
N LYS A 122 -7.40 10.02 8.59
CA LYS A 122 -7.74 9.51 9.92
C LYS A 122 -9.20 9.07 10.02
N GLU A 123 -10.14 9.84 9.47
CA GLU A 123 -11.57 9.44 9.43
C GLU A 123 -11.77 8.13 8.67
N ILE A 124 -11.16 8.01 7.49
CA ILE A 124 -11.25 6.80 6.67
C ILE A 124 -10.66 5.60 7.41
N LEU A 125 -9.52 5.78 8.11
CA LEU A 125 -8.90 4.72 8.90
C LEU A 125 -9.79 4.25 10.05
N LYS A 126 -10.51 5.15 10.74
CA LYS A 126 -11.47 4.77 11.79
C LYS A 126 -12.58 3.86 11.27
N ILE A 127 -12.99 4.03 10.02
CA ILE A 127 -14.04 3.21 9.38
C ILE A 127 -13.46 1.89 8.86
N ALA A 128 -12.24 1.91 8.32
CA ALA A 128 -11.64 0.77 7.65
C ALA A 128 -10.96 -0.23 8.60
N CYS A 129 -10.59 0.20 9.81
CA CYS A 129 -9.94 -0.63 10.82
C CYS A 129 -10.98 -1.04 11.87
N THR A 130 -11.25 -2.34 12.03
CA THR A 130 -12.26 -2.81 13.01
C THR A 130 -11.62 -3.50 14.20
N ARG A 131 -10.64 -4.38 13.98
CA ARG A 131 -10.01 -5.17 15.06
C ARG A 131 -8.56 -4.80 15.36
N SER A 132 -7.99 -3.90 14.57
CA SER A 132 -6.58 -3.51 14.71
C SER A 132 -6.36 -2.06 14.28
N HIS A 133 -5.09 -1.62 14.21
CA HIS A 133 -4.73 -0.34 13.61
C HIS A 133 -4.48 -0.44 12.09
N ILE A 134 -4.73 -1.60 11.50
CA ILE A 134 -4.52 -1.90 10.09
C ILE A 134 -5.89 -2.08 9.43
N PRO A 135 -6.13 -1.48 8.25
CA PRO A 135 -7.38 -1.66 7.52
C PRO A 135 -7.65 -3.15 7.26
N GLU A 136 -8.89 -3.59 7.46
CA GLU A 136 -9.25 -5.01 7.28
C GLU A 136 -8.97 -5.51 5.84
N ALA A 137 -9.08 -4.62 4.85
CA ALA A 137 -8.72 -4.92 3.47
C ALA A 137 -7.23 -5.27 3.31
N VAL A 138 -6.35 -4.60 4.05
CA VAL A 138 -4.90 -4.89 4.04
C VAL A 138 -4.64 -6.21 4.74
N ARG A 139 -5.25 -6.43 5.92
CA ARG A 139 -5.13 -7.69 6.67
C ARG A 139 -5.51 -8.90 5.81
N LEU A 140 -6.67 -8.84 5.16
CA LEU A 140 -7.15 -9.93 4.31
C LEU A 140 -6.22 -10.15 3.11
N SER A 141 -5.76 -9.07 2.47
CA SER A 141 -4.84 -9.19 1.32
C SER A 141 -3.52 -9.87 1.70
N HIS A 142 -3.01 -9.60 2.90
CA HIS A 142 -1.82 -10.26 3.44
C HIS A 142 -2.05 -11.75 3.67
N ILE A 143 -3.15 -12.13 4.35
CA ILE A 143 -3.50 -13.53 4.64
C ILE A 143 -3.61 -14.33 3.34
N ILE A 144 -4.33 -13.81 2.35
CA ILE A 144 -4.50 -14.47 1.05
C ILE A 144 -3.16 -14.62 0.33
N ALA A 145 -2.36 -13.54 0.26
CA ALA A 145 -1.08 -13.59 -0.43
C ALA A 145 -0.12 -14.61 0.20
N SER A 146 0.00 -14.62 1.54
CA SER A 146 0.83 -15.61 2.25
C SER A 146 0.31 -17.02 2.10
N GLY A 147 -1.00 -17.26 2.20
CA GLY A 147 -1.56 -18.60 1.99
C GLY A 147 -1.29 -19.14 0.58
N ILE A 148 -1.29 -18.27 -0.44
CA ILE A 148 -0.97 -18.66 -1.83
C ILE A 148 0.53 -18.93 -2.01
N VAL A 149 1.41 -18.13 -1.41
CA VAL A 149 2.86 -18.19 -1.66
C VAL A 149 3.57 -19.18 -0.75
N ASP A 150 3.22 -19.19 0.53
CA ASP A 150 3.91 -19.96 1.58
C ASP A 150 3.14 -21.24 1.97
N GLY A 151 1.94 -21.47 1.42
CA GLY A 151 1.06 -22.60 1.75
C GLY A 151 0.26 -22.42 3.06
N GLU A 152 0.65 -21.48 3.91
CA GLU A 152 -0.05 -21.11 5.14
C GLU A 152 0.12 -19.61 5.43
N SER A 153 -0.88 -18.99 6.08
CA SER A 153 -0.73 -17.63 6.56
C SER A 153 0.00 -17.61 7.90
N ARG A 154 1.05 -16.80 8.02
CA ARG A 154 1.73 -16.55 9.31
C ARG A 154 1.13 -15.34 10.03
N GLY A 155 1.40 -15.22 11.32
CA GLY A 155 0.97 -14.07 12.11
C GLY A 155 1.55 -12.73 11.62
N LYS A 156 0.98 -11.61 12.10
CA LYS A 156 1.28 -10.20 11.73
C LYS A 156 0.52 -9.63 10.52
N ALA A 157 -0.58 -10.27 10.09
CA ALA A 157 -1.61 -9.58 9.31
C ALA A 157 -2.10 -8.33 10.04
#